data_AF-A0A562R3E0-F1
#
_entry.id   AF-A0A562R3E0-F1
#
_cell.length_a   1.000
_cell.length_b   1.000
_cell.length_c   1.000
_cell.angle_alpha   90.00
_cell.angle_beta   90.00
_cell.angle_gamma   90.00
#
_symmetry.space_group_name_H-M   'P 1'
#
loop_
_entity.id
_entity.type
_entity.pdbx_description
1 polymer ?
#
loop_
_entity_poly.entity_id
_entity_poly.type
_entity_poly.pdbx_seq_one_letter_code
_entity_poly.pdbx_strand_id
1 'polypeptide(L)' 'MPGQLPPLGPDLGVVREWSQAQFIATMRTGVDPNGHRLSEQMPWRPIGRMDDDELAAIYQYLVGLTRS' A
#
# COMPACT_ATOMS: atom_id res chain seq x y z
N MET A 1 -2.03 -29.35 -6.17
CA MET A 1 -2.17 -28.89 -4.77
C MET A 1 -2.60 -27.42 -4.81
N PRO A 2 -3.86 -27.05 -4.54
CA PRO A 2 -4.24 -25.65 -4.57
C PRO A 2 -4.13 -25.10 -3.14
N GLY A 3 -2.96 -24.58 -2.79
CA GLY A 3 -2.68 -24.06 -1.45
C GLY A 3 -1.70 -22.90 -1.45
N GLN A 4 -1.39 -22.32 -2.61
CA GLN A 4 -0.65 -21.07 -2.64
C GLN A 4 -1.63 -19.95 -2.31
N LEU A 5 -1.77 -19.66 -1.02
CA LEU A 5 -2.30 -18.37 -0.59
C LEU A 5 -1.53 -17.28 -1.36
N PRO A 6 -2.21 -16.30 -1.99
CA PRO A 6 -1.49 -15.15 -2.52
C PRO A 6 -0.61 -14.57 -1.40
N PRO A 7 0.57 -14.01 -1.73
CA PRO A 7 1.47 -13.48 -0.73
C PRO A 7 0.67 -12.57 0.23
N LEU A 8 0.81 -12.80 1.53
CA LEU A 8 0.19 -12.03 2.62
C LEU A 8 0.78 -10.61 2.71
N GLY A 9 1.02 -9.97 1.56
CA GLY A 9 1.16 -8.53 1.45
C GLY A 9 -0.23 -7.90 1.27
N PRO A 10 -0.37 -6.58 1.47
CA PRO A 10 -1.56 -5.89 1.00
C PRO A 10 -1.75 -6.24 -0.49
N ASP A 11 -3.00 -6.42 -0.93
CA ASP A 11 -3.27 -6.49 -2.37
C ASP A 11 -2.86 -5.14 -2.97
N LEU A 12 -1.62 -5.04 -3.44
CA LEU A 12 -1.04 -3.80 -3.97
C LEU A 12 -1.77 -3.33 -5.24
N GLY A 13 -2.66 -4.16 -5.80
CA GLY A 13 -3.58 -3.77 -6.86
C GLY A 13 -4.51 -2.63 -6.44
N VAL A 14 -4.99 -2.61 -5.19
CA VAL A 14 -5.89 -1.56 -4.69
C VAL A 14 -5.22 -0.18 -4.63
N VAL A 15 -3.90 -0.14 -4.46
CA VAL A 15 -3.12 1.11 -4.42
C VAL A 15 -3.24 1.89 -5.73
N ARG A 16 -3.52 1.20 -6.85
CA ARG A 16 -3.72 1.83 -8.17
C ARG A 16 -5.02 2.61 -8.28
N GLU A 17 -6.00 2.28 -7.45
CA GLU A 17 -7.28 2.99 -7.39
C GLU A 17 -7.20 4.24 -6.51
N TRP A 18 -6.11 4.38 -5.74
CA TRP A 18 -5.87 5.52 -4.87
C TRP A 18 -5.03 6.57 -5.58
N SER A 19 -5.31 7.84 -5.30
CA SER A 19 -4.36 8.91 -5.60
C SER A 19 -3.11 8.80 -4.72
N GLN A 20 -2.01 9.40 -5.16
CA GLN A 20 -0.77 9.49 -4.37
C GLN A 20 -1.03 10.09 -2.97
N ALA A 21 -1.83 11.15 -2.88
CA ALA A 21 -2.17 11.77 -1.61
C ALA A 21 -2.96 10.83 -0.68
N GLN A 22 -3.90 10.06 -1.24
CA GLN A 22 -4.63 9.03 -0.52
C GLN A 22 -3.71 7.91 -0.03
N PHE A 23 -2.75 7.46 -0.85
CA PHE A 23 -1.75 6.49 -0.43
C PHE A 23 -0.92 7.00 0.76
N ILE A 24 -0.38 8.22 0.66
CA ILE A 24 0.41 8.83 1.75
C ILE A 24 -0.44 8.91 3.03
N ALA A 25 -1.66 9.45 2.95
CA ALA A 25 -2.56 9.54 4.10
C ALA A 25 -2.86 8.17 4.73
N THR A 26 -3.05 7.15 3.89
CA THR A 26 -3.28 5.77 4.32
C THR A 26 -2.08 5.20 5.04
N MET A 27 -0.86 5.44 4.54
CA MET A 27 0.37 4.99 5.20
C MET A 27 0.64 5.74 6.51
N ARG A 28 0.23 7.01 6.62
CA ARG A 28 0.36 7.80 7.86
C ARG A 28 -0.65 7.39 8.94
N THR A 29 -1.88 7.05 8.54
CA THR A 29 -3.00 6.83 9.46
C THR A 29 -3.34 5.37 9.71
N GLY A 30 -2.95 4.48 8.78
CA GLY A 30 -3.38 3.09 8.77
C GLY A 30 -4.83 2.90 8.33
N VAL A 31 -5.45 3.90 7.68
CA VAL A 31 -6.84 3.88 7.23
C VAL A 31 -6.90 4.18 5.74
N ASP A 32 -7.53 3.30 4.96
CA ASP A 32 -7.69 3.48 3.52
C ASP A 32 -8.75 4.56 3.17
N PRO A 33 -8.86 4.98 1.90
CA PRO A 33 -9.86 5.97 1.48
C PRO A 33 -11.32 5.54 1.66
N ASN A 34 -11.57 4.25 1.83
CA ASN A 34 -12.89 3.68 2.10
C ASN A 34 -13.19 3.57 3.60
N GLY A 35 -12.26 3.96 4.47
CA GLY A 35 -12.39 3.91 5.94
C GLY A 35 -11.99 2.56 6.56
N HIS A 36 -11.42 1.64 5.79
CA HIS A 36 -10.93 0.37 6.30
C HIS A 36 -9.58 0.52 6.98
N ARG A 37 -9.42 -0.12 8.14
CA ARG A 37 -8.13 -0.19 8.82
C ARG A 37 -7.23 -1.21 8.13
N LEU A 38 -5.98 -0.81 7.88
CA LEU A 38 -4.95 -1.71 7.38
C LEU A 38 -4.65 -2.79 8.42
N SER A 39 -4.39 -4.01 7.93
CA SER A 39 -3.99 -5.15 8.77
C SER A 39 -2.74 -4.82 9.58
N GLU A 40 -2.67 -5.32 10.82
CA GLU A 40 -1.46 -5.20 11.66
C GLU A 40 -0.26 -5.96 11.08
N GLN A 41 -0.50 -6.93 10.20
CA GLN A 41 0.54 -7.66 9.47
C GLN A 41 1.17 -6.80 8.36
N MET A 42 0.46 -5.78 7.87
CA MET A 42 1.00 -4.85 6.90
C MET A 42 1.97 -3.90 7.62
N PRO A 43 3.21 -3.74 7.13
CA PRO A 43 4.19 -2.85 7.73
C PRO A 43 3.92 -1.37 7.40
N TRP A 44 2.68 -0.91 7.54
CA TRP A 44 2.28 0.46 7.21
C TRP A 44 2.88 1.49 8.16
N ARG A 45 3.03 1.16 9.46
CA ARG A 45 3.61 2.06 10.47
C ARG A 45 5.07 2.45 10.18
N PRO A 46 5.99 1.51 9.92
CA PRO A 46 7.37 1.89 9.59
C PRO A 46 7.47 2.60 8.24
N ILE A 47 6.71 2.18 7.22
CA ILE A 47 6.72 2.85 5.91
C ILE A 47 6.14 4.27 6.02
N GLY A 48 5.05 4.44 6.77
CA GLY A 48 4.44 5.75 7.05
C GLY A 48 5.29 6.70 7.90
N ARG A 49 6.51 6.32 8.31
CA ARG A 49 7.48 7.24 8.94
C ARG A 49 8.46 7.85 7.94
N MET A 50 8.52 7.33 6.73
CA MET A 50 9.30 7.88 5.63
C MET A 50 8.87 9.30 5.29
N ASP A 51 9.70 10.05 4.60
CA ASP A 51 9.30 11.36 4.08
C ASP A 51 8.33 11.22 2.89
N ASP A 52 7.76 12.35 2.47
CA ASP A 52 6.74 12.33 1.41
C ASP A 52 7.34 11.99 0.04
N ASP A 53 8.64 12.25 -0.19
CA ASP A 53 9.35 11.93 -1.43
C ASP A 53 9.62 10.42 -1.56
N GLU A 54 10.02 9.78 -0.46
CA GLU A 54 10.17 8.33 -0.33
C GLU A 54 8.82 7.63 -0.55
N LEU A 55 7.76 8.11 0.11
CA LEU A 55 6.41 7.58 -0.08
C LEU A 55 5.90 7.77 -1.51
N ALA A 56 6.21 8.91 -2.13
CA ALA A 56 5.92 9.16 -3.54
C ALA A 56 6.62 8.15 -4.45
N ALA A 57 7.92 7.90 -4.23
CA ALA A 57 8.70 6.95 -5.01
C ALA A 57 8.15 5.52 -4.88
N ILE A 58 7.76 5.10 -3.67
CA ILE A 58 7.10 3.81 -3.44
C ILE A 58 5.78 3.72 -4.20
N TYR A 59 4.93 4.75 -4.11
CA TYR A 59 3.66 4.79 -4.84
C TYR A 59 3.87 4.64 -6.36
N GLN A 60 4.81 5.39 -6.92
CA GLN A 60 5.15 5.32 -8.34
C GLN A 60 5.63 3.92 -8.75
N TYR A 61 6.46 3.28 -7.92
CA TYR A 61 6.91 1.91 -8.15
C TYR A 61 5.74 0.91 -8.16
N LEU A 62 4.80 1.04 -7.21
CA LEU A 62 3.64 0.15 -7.08
C LEU A 62 2.65 0.28 -8.25
N VAL A 63 2.37 1.52 -8.68
CA VAL A 63 1.50 1.78 -9.83
C VAL A 63 2.17 1.37 -11.14
N GLY A 64 3.49 1.53 -11.23
CA GLY A 64 4.31 1.13 -12.38
C GLY A 64 4.55 -0.38 -12.51
N LEU A 65 4.14 -1.19 -11.52
CA LEU A 65 4.38 -2.63 -11.46
C LEU A 65 3.47 -3.37 -12.46
N THR A 66 3.69 -3.21 -13.76
CA THR A 66 2.96 -3.96 -14.80
C THR A 66 3.14 -5.45 -14.57
N ARG A 67 2.04 -6.20 -14.59
CA ARG A 67 2.03 -7.66 -14.46
C ARG A 67 2.77 -8.26 -15.67
N SER A 68 4.06 -8.53 -15.51
CA SER A 68 4.82 -9.40 -16.41
C SER A 68 4.48 -10.86 -16.16
#